data_AF-A0A5N6XJR4-F1
#
_entry.id   AF-A0A5N6XJR4-F1
#
_cell.length_a   1.000
_cell.length_b   1.000
_cell.length_c   1.000
_cell.angle_alpha   90.00
_cell.angle_beta   90.00
_cell.angle_gamma   90.00
#
_symmetry.space_group_name_H-M   'P 1'
#
loop_
_entity.id
_entity.type
_entity.pdbx_description
1 polymer ?
#
loop_
_entity_poly.entity_id
_entity_poly.type
_entity_poly.pdbx_seq_one_letter_code
_entity_poly.pdbx_strand_id
1 'polypeptide(L)'
;MAAKAAASIRANNVTSLFQTFFKTTLNIHNHVTGILEEIAQEATQQGSGLVTYSCQPDSITCQSGSSTQTGYASTDGYRAQVSTFPAYFQLPQVSDDCSVLDQRTSTLHELCHTKGILGYEVYAYSNVLGLDSQTAPKNAESYAFFSKSVYLGCNGQFVSSGSSWGSLGGTGSTGNTGNSGSSWWNPFTNFGF
;
A
#
# COMPACT_ATOMS: atom_id res chain seq x y z
N MET A 1 -7.16 -2.91 -0.60
CA MET A 1 -6.96 -1.53 -0.08
C MET A 1 -7.25 -0.46 -1.14
N ALA A 2 -6.56 -0.47 -2.28
CA ALA A 2 -6.71 0.56 -3.34
C ALA A 2 -8.17 0.77 -3.81
N ALA A 3 -8.93 -0.31 -4.06
CA ALA A 3 -10.35 -0.22 -4.44
C ALA A 3 -11.19 0.56 -3.43
N LYS A 4 -11.03 0.28 -2.13
CA LYS A 4 -11.75 0.98 -1.05
C LYS A 4 -11.33 2.45 -0.96
N ALA A 5 -10.05 2.75 -1.18
CA ALA A 5 -9.53 4.10 -1.20
C ALA A 5 -10.11 4.93 -2.35
N ALA A 6 -10.07 4.41 -3.58
CA ALA A 6 -10.69 5.02 -4.76
C ALA A 6 -12.19 5.28 -4.57
N ALA A 7 -12.94 4.26 -4.10
CA ALA A 7 -14.37 4.39 -3.84
C ALA A 7 -14.68 5.48 -2.79
N SER A 8 -13.86 5.57 -1.74
CA SER A 8 -14.03 6.56 -0.67
C SER A 8 -13.74 7.98 -1.17
N ILE A 9 -12.74 8.16 -2.04
CA ILE A 9 -12.49 9.46 -2.70
C ILE A 9 -13.72 9.87 -3.52
N ARG A 10 -14.27 8.98 -4.36
CA ARG A 10 -15.48 9.27 -5.16
C ARG A 10 -16.70 9.59 -4.29
N ALA A 11 -16.81 8.97 -3.13
CA ALA A 11 -17.86 9.21 -2.16
C ALA A 11 -17.66 10.50 -1.33
N ASN A 12 -16.53 11.21 -1.48
CA ASN A 12 -16.17 12.41 -0.73
C ASN A 12 -16.19 12.25 0.80
N ASN A 13 -16.03 11.04 1.33
CA ASN A 13 -16.10 10.77 2.78
C ASN A 13 -14.70 10.65 3.45
N VAL A 14 -13.62 10.86 2.68
CA VAL A 14 -12.23 10.82 3.17
C VAL A 14 -11.47 12.12 2.89
N THR A 15 -12.16 13.24 2.64
CA THR A 15 -11.54 14.53 2.25
C THR A 15 -10.48 15.01 3.24
N SER A 16 -10.73 14.92 4.55
CA SER A 16 -9.74 15.28 5.57
C SER A 16 -8.51 14.37 5.53
N LEU A 17 -8.72 13.06 5.37
CA LEU A 17 -7.62 12.09 5.26
C LEU A 17 -6.82 12.27 3.97
N PHE A 18 -7.51 12.58 2.87
CA PHE A 18 -6.89 12.90 1.59
C PHE A 18 -5.99 14.13 1.73
N GLN A 19 -6.48 15.19 2.37
CA GLN A 19 -5.68 16.38 2.65
C GLN A 19 -4.50 16.06 3.58
N THR A 20 -4.64 15.12 4.52
CA THR A 20 -3.55 14.68 5.38
C THR A 20 -2.43 14.00 4.60
N PHE A 21 -2.73 13.18 3.60
CA PHE A 21 -1.68 12.46 2.84
C PHE A 21 -1.17 13.22 1.61
N PHE A 22 -2.03 13.96 0.91
CA PHE A 22 -1.71 14.61 -0.36
C PHE A 22 -1.61 16.14 -0.27
N LYS A 23 -1.95 16.72 0.89
CA LYS A 23 -1.78 18.16 1.19
C LYS A 23 -2.54 19.09 0.26
N THR A 24 -3.55 18.58 -0.41
CA THR A 24 -4.42 19.32 -1.33
C THR A 24 -5.85 18.83 -1.17
N THR A 25 -6.80 19.64 -1.63
CA THR A 25 -8.22 19.47 -1.29
C THR A 25 -9.07 18.88 -2.41
N LEU A 26 -8.80 19.12 -3.71
CA LEU A 26 -9.66 18.62 -4.81
C LEU A 26 -8.99 18.46 -6.19
N ASN A 27 -7.97 19.24 -6.53
CA ASN A 27 -7.49 19.33 -7.93
C ASN A 27 -6.85 18.04 -8.48
N ILE A 28 -6.48 17.10 -7.61
CA ILE A 28 -5.85 15.83 -8.00
C ILE A 28 -6.70 14.60 -7.66
N HIS A 29 -7.94 14.77 -7.16
CA HIS A 29 -8.78 13.63 -6.77
C HIS A 29 -8.94 12.63 -7.91
N ASN A 30 -9.22 13.10 -9.12
CA ASN A 30 -9.36 12.24 -10.30
C ASN A 30 -8.06 11.50 -10.65
N HIS A 31 -6.92 12.17 -10.51
CA HIS A 31 -5.62 11.57 -10.77
C HIS A 31 -5.32 10.45 -9.76
N VAL A 32 -5.45 10.74 -8.46
CA VAL A 32 -5.19 9.74 -7.40
C VAL A 32 -6.19 8.59 -7.48
N THR A 33 -7.47 8.88 -7.73
CA THR A 33 -8.51 7.85 -7.89
C THR A 33 -8.20 6.95 -9.09
N GLY A 34 -7.84 7.51 -10.24
CA GLY A 34 -7.50 6.73 -11.44
C GLY A 34 -6.35 5.76 -11.18
N ILE A 35 -5.27 6.22 -10.54
CA ILE A 35 -4.14 5.35 -10.18
C ILE A 35 -4.58 4.22 -9.24
N LEU A 36 -5.37 4.54 -8.21
CA LEU A 36 -5.84 3.52 -7.26
C LEU A 36 -6.80 2.51 -7.90
N GLU A 37 -7.60 2.93 -8.89
CA GLU A 37 -8.46 2.05 -9.67
C GLU A 37 -7.65 1.11 -10.57
N GLU A 38 -6.62 1.64 -11.25
CA GLU A 38 -5.72 0.83 -12.07
C GLU A 38 -4.93 -0.19 -11.23
N ILE A 39 -4.48 0.21 -10.03
CA ILE A 39 -3.83 -0.70 -9.08
C ILE A 39 -4.81 -1.78 -8.60
N ALA A 40 -6.04 -1.39 -8.27
CA ALA A 40 -7.06 -2.34 -7.85
C ALA A 40 -7.40 -3.35 -8.96
N GLN A 41 -7.53 -2.87 -10.19
CA GLN A 41 -7.76 -3.73 -11.35
C GLN A 41 -6.60 -4.69 -11.54
N GLU A 42 -5.36 -4.20 -11.55
CA GLU A 42 -4.17 -5.03 -11.72
C GLU A 42 -4.07 -6.14 -10.66
N ALA A 43 -4.36 -5.81 -9.40
CA ALA A 43 -4.31 -6.75 -8.30
C ALA A 43 -5.29 -7.94 -8.45
N THR A 44 -6.37 -7.77 -9.23
CA THR A 44 -7.34 -8.85 -9.52
C THR A 44 -6.95 -9.73 -10.71
N GLN A 45 -5.93 -9.37 -11.48
CA GLN A 45 -5.62 -10.06 -12.74
C GLN A 45 -4.83 -11.36 -12.57
N GLN A 46 -4.43 -11.77 -11.36
CA GLN A 46 -3.83 -13.10 -11.08
C GLN A 46 -2.80 -13.61 -12.12
N GLY A 47 -1.94 -12.73 -12.64
CA GLY A 47 -0.91 -13.06 -13.64
C GLY A 47 -1.31 -12.86 -15.12
N SER A 48 -2.56 -12.51 -15.42
CA SER A 48 -2.99 -12.06 -16.76
C SER A 48 -2.94 -10.53 -16.92
N GLY A 49 -2.45 -9.81 -15.91
CA GLY A 49 -2.36 -8.36 -15.90
C GLY A 49 -1.16 -7.82 -16.66
N LEU A 50 -0.96 -6.51 -16.58
CA LEU A 50 0.16 -5.84 -17.24
C LEU A 50 1.43 -5.84 -16.38
N VAL A 51 1.31 -6.23 -15.11
CA VAL A 51 2.40 -6.27 -14.14
C VAL A 51 2.81 -7.73 -13.89
N THR A 52 4.07 -8.05 -14.15
CA THR A 52 4.67 -9.33 -13.76
C THR A 52 5.25 -9.22 -12.36
N TYR A 53 4.94 -10.19 -11.49
CA TYR A 53 5.43 -10.22 -10.12
C TYR A 53 6.53 -11.29 -9.98
N SER A 54 7.68 -10.90 -9.44
CA SER A 54 8.78 -11.81 -9.12
C SER A 54 9.03 -11.85 -7.62
N CYS A 55 8.91 -13.05 -7.04
CA CYS A 55 9.17 -13.32 -5.64
C CYS A 55 10.41 -14.22 -5.54
N GLN A 56 11.59 -13.64 -5.73
CA GLN A 56 12.85 -14.38 -5.75
C GLN A 56 13.85 -13.72 -4.79
N PRO A 57 13.75 -14.01 -3.48
CA PRO A 57 14.63 -13.38 -2.48
C PRO A 57 16.13 -13.60 -2.75
N ASP A 58 16.49 -14.72 -3.39
CA ASP A 58 17.89 -15.15 -3.53
C ASP A 58 18.54 -14.84 -4.89
N SER A 59 17.76 -14.47 -5.91
CA SER A 59 18.28 -14.23 -7.28
C SER A 59 18.22 -12.77 -7.73
N ILE A 60 17.67 -11.87 -6.90
CA ILE A 60 17.65 -10.44 -7.19
C ILE A 60 18.74 -9.75 -6.39
N THR A 61 19.76 -9.23 -7.08
CA THR A 61 20.73 -8.32 -6.46
C THR A 61 19.98 -7.05 -6.05
N CYS A 62 19.71 -6.91 -4.76
CA CYS A 62 19.23 -5.65 -4.18
C CYS A 62 20.23 -4.55 -4.59
N GLN A 63 19.74 -3.38 -4.98
CA GLN A 63 20.62 -2.26 -5.26
C GLN A 63 21.50 -2.07 -4.01
N SER A 64 22.83 -2.11 -4.19
CA SER A 64 23.78 -2.18 -3.09
C SER A 64 23.54 -1.01 -2.12
N GLY A 65 23.07 -1.28 -0.89
CA GLY A 65 23.06 -0.28 0.16
C GLY A 65 21.88 -0.25 1.13
N SER A 66 20.79 -0.99 0.92
CA SER A 66 19.66 -0.97 1.85
C SER A 66 19.18 -2.37 2.24
N SER A 67 19.54 -2.80 3.46
CA SER A 67 18.97 -3.99 4.09
C SER A 67 17.47 -3.87 4.39
N THR A 68 16.87 -2.70 4.16
CA THR A 68 15.48 -2.38 4.47
C THR A 68 14.60 -2.20 3.22
N GLN A 69 15.18 -2.26 2.01
CA GLN A 69 14.39 -2.16 0.78
C GLN A 69 13.53 -3.41 0.59
N THR A 70 12.23 -3.21 0.34
CA THR A 70 11.25 -4.32 0.28
C THR A 70 10.90 -4.71 -1.15
N GLY A 71 10.95 -3.79 -2.10
CA GLY A 71 10.76 -4.12 -3.49
C GLY A 71 11.40 -3.13 -4.45
N TYR A 72 11.20 -3.41 -5.72
CA TYR A 72 11.52 -2.56 -6.84
C TYR A 72 10.52 -2.80 -7.95
N ALA A 73 10.03 -1.73 -8.57
CA ALA A 73 9.22 -1.80 -9.77
C ALA A 73 9.85 -1.05 -10.96
N SER A 74 9.61 -1.57 -12.15
CA SER A 74 10.00 -0.95 -13.42
C SER A 74 8.85 -1.03 -14.42
N THR A 75 8.77 -0.06 -15.33
CA THR A 75 7.73 0.00 -16.37
C THR A 75 8.32 0.54 -17.66
N ASP A 76 7.89 0.00 -18.81
CA ASP A 76 8.21 0.55 -20.14
C ASP A 76 7.11 1.50 -20.65
N GLY A 77 6.11 1.80 -19.82
CA GLY A 77 4.93 2.59 -20.16
C GLY A 77 3.74 1.76 -20.65
N TYR A 78 3.92 0.45 -20.89
CA TYR A 78 2.85 -0.48 -21.26
C TYR A 78 2.79 -1.72 -20.35
N ARG A 79 3.93 -2.37 -20.11
CA ARG A 79 4.10 -3.48 -19.17
C ARG A 79 5.01 -3.06 -18.03
N ALA A 80 4.85 -3.71 -16.89
CA ALA A 80 5.69 -3.47 -15.74
C ALA A 80 6.12 -4.76 -15.05
N GLN A 81 7.15 -4.64 -14.22
CA GLN A 81 7.62 -5.69 -13.34
C GLN A 81 7.66 -5.16 -11.91
N VAL A 82 7.22 -5.97 -10.96
CA VAL A 82 7.43 -5.76 -9.53
C VAL A 82 8.25 -6.94 -9.00
N SER A 83 9.32 -6.62 -8.29
CA SER A 83 10.25 -7.60 -7.73
C SER A 83 10.38 -7.37 -6.22
N THR A 84 10.14 -8.40 -5.41
CA THR A 84 10.29 -8.31 -3.94
C THR A 84 11.70 -8.72 -3.50
N PHE A 85 12.24 -8.02 -2.51
CA PHE A 85 13.52 -8.33 -1.86
C PHE A 85 13.34 -9.12 -0.55
N PRO A 86 14.40 -9.72 0.03
CA PRO A 86 14.29 -10.48 1.28
C PRO A 86 13.62 -9.74 2.44
N ALA A 87 13.81 -8.42 2.57
CA ALA A 87 13.19 -7.63 3.63
C ALA A 87 11.64 -7.57 3.53
N TYR A 88 11.07 -7.74 2.33
CA TYR A 88 9.61 -7.85 2.15
C TYR A 88 9.01 -8.97 3.00
N PHE A 89 9.70 -10.12 3.04
CA PHE A 89 9.24 -11.29 3.78
C PHE A 89 9.44 -11.18 5.30
N GLN A 90 10.17 -10.16 5.75
CA GLN A 90 10.28 -9.81 7.17
C GLN A 90 9.13 -8.92 7.65
N LEU A 91 8.38 -8.30 6.73
CA LEU A 91 7.18 -7.53 7.05
C LEU A 91 6.03 -8.47 7.46
N PRO A 92 5.15 -8.03 8.39
CA PRO A 92 3.89 -8.73 8.62
C PRO A 92 3.10 -8.80 7.30
N GLN A 93 2.42 -9.92 7.07
CA GLN A 93 1.55 -10.06 5.88
C GLN A 93 0.44 -9.00 5.89
N VAL A 94 -0.12 -8.74 7.08
CA VAL A 94 -1.15 -7.73 7.33
C VAL A 94 -0.87 -7.11 8.69
N SER A 95 -1.03 -5.80 8.81
CA SER A 95 -1.03 -5.11 10.09
C SER A 95 -2.26 -4.21 10.19
N ASP A 96 -2.97 -4.30 11.32
CA ASP A 96 -4.08 -3.42 11.65
C ASP A 96 -3.61 -2.09 12.27
N ASP A 97 -2.30 -1.89 12.44
CA ASP A 97 -1.72 -0.60 12.81
C ASP A 97 -1.54 0.26 11.55
N CYS A 98 -2.22 1.41 11.53
CA CYS A 98 -2.24 2.37 10.42
C CYS A 98 -0.86 2.88 9.99
N SER A 99 0.10 2.90 10.92
CA SER A 99 1.43 3.48 10.75
C SER A 99 2.52 2.45 10.40
N VAL A 100 2.22 1.16 10.60
CA VAL A 100 3.17 0.07 10.37
C VAL A 100 3.12 -0.38 8.92
N LEU A 101 4.30 -0.53 8.29
CA LEU A 101 4.43 -1.12 6.97
C LEU A 101 4.12 -2.63 7.03
N ASP A 102 3.31 -3.12 6.10
CA ASP A 102 3.04 -4.54 5.88
C ASP A 102 3.21 -4.91 4.40
N GLN A 103 3.17 -6.20 4.08
CA GLN A 103 3.34 -6.69 2.72
C GLN A 103 2.30 -6.12 1.73
N ARG A 104 1.05 -5.90 2.18
CA ARG A 104 0.00 -5.27 1.35
C ARG A 104 0.34 -3.82 1.02
N THR A 105 0.88 -3.08 1.99
CA THR A 105 1.26 -1.66 1.86
C THR A 105 2.48 -1.52 0.98
N SER A 106 3.50 -2.35 1.20
CA SER A 106 4.70 -2.43 0.35
C SER A 106 4.34 -2.81 -1.10
N THR A 107 3.45 -3.78 -1.30
CA THR A 107 2.98 -4.12 -2.66
C THR A 107 2.28 -2.95 -3.34
N LEU A 108 1.43 -2.22 -2.60
CA LEU A 108 0.74 -1.05 -3.16
C LEU A 108 1.71 0.06 -3.53
N HIS A 109 2.74 0.31 -2.71
CA HIS A 109 3.84 1.22 -3.02
C HIS A 109 4.50 0.87 -4.36
N GLU A 110 4.94 -0.39 -4.53
CA GLU A 110 5.59 -0.81 -5.77
C GLU A 110 4.64 -0.70 -6.98
N LEU A 111 3.35 -0.96 -6.79
CA LEU A 111 2.37 -0.80 -7.86
C LEU A 111 2.15 0.66 -8.25
N CYS A 112 2.30 1.63 -7.35
CA CYS A 112 2.28 3.05 -7.71
C CYS A 112 3.37 3.40 -8.72
N HIS A 113 4.59 2.87 -8.56
CA HIS A 113 5.66 3.07 -9.53
C HIS A 113 5.30 2.53 -10.93
N THR A 114 4.61 1.38 -11.00
CA THR A 114 4.13 0.84 -12.30
C THR A 114 3.14 1.76 -13.01
N LYS A 115 2.47 2.65 -12.26
CA LYS A 115 1.49 3.63 -12.76
C LYS A 115 2.06 5.03 -12.91
N GLY A 116 3.40 5.17 -12.91
CA GLY A 116 4.09 6.42 -13.21
C GLY A 116 4.33 7.34 -12.02
N ILE A 117 4.10 6.88 -10.78
CA ILE A 117 4.49 7.60 -9.56
C ILE A 117 5.96 7.33 -9.31
N LEU A 118 6.85 8.10 -9.94
CA LEU A 118 8.31 7.87 -9.93
C LEU A 118 9.10 8.96 -9.18
N GLY A 119 8.42 9.83 -8.41
CA GLY A 119 9.02 11.01 -7.82
C GLY A 119 9.18 10.92 -6.30
N TYR A 120 10.16 11.66 -5.77
CA TYR A 120 10.30 11.96 -4.34
C TYR A 120 10.11 10.77 -3.39
N GLU A 121 11.15 9.93 -3.30
CA GLU A 121 11.17 8.77 -2.40
C GLU A 121 11.35 9.18 -0.93
N VAL A 122 10.24 9.33 -0.23
CA VAL A 122 10.18 9.45 1.22
C VAL A 122 9.43 8.25 1.79
N TYR A 123 10.04 7.66 2.81
CA TYR A 123 9.59 6.42 3.44
C TYR A 123 9.20 6.67 4.88
N ALA A 124 8.42 5.75 5.43
CA ALA A 124 7.84 5.78 6.78
C ALA A 124 6.69 6.78 6.94
N TYR A 125 5.68 6.33 7.69
CA TYR A 125 4.42 7.03 7.89
C TYR A 125 4.60 8.49 8.34
N SER A 126 5.45 8.75 9.33
CA SER A 126 5.69 10.10 9.85
C SER A 126 6.26 11.07 8.82
N ASN A 127 7.12 10.59 7.93
CA ASN A 127 7.78 11.44 6.94
C ASN A 127 6.84 11.76 5.78
N VAL A 128 6.01 10.81 5.38
CA VAL A 128 4.93 11.01 4.40
C VAL A 128 3.96 12.10 4.87
N LEU A 129 3.65 12.13 6.17
CA LEU A 129 2.84 13.20 6.74
C LEU A 129 3.52 14.58 6.74
N GLY A 130 4.84 14.64 6.52
CA GLY A 130 5.61 15.90 6.43
C GLY A 130 5.73 16.46 5.01
N LEU A 131 5.27 15.73 3.99
CA LEU A 131 5.36 16.17 2.59
C LEU A 131 4.52 17.43 2.31
N ASP A 132 4.81 18.11 1.21
CA ASP A 132 4.01 19.22 0.69
C ASP A 132 3.08 18.77 -0.45
N SER A 133 2.25 19.69 -0.95
CA SER A 133 1.27 19.40 -2.00
C SER A 133 1.86 19.16 -3.39
N GLN A 134 3.14 19.45 -3.61
CA GLN A 134 3.82 19.21 -4.88
C GLN A 134 4.53 17.86 -4.90
N THR A 135 5.00 17.40 -3.74
CA THR A 135 5.78 16.18 -3.53
C THR A 135 4.89 14.99 -3.16
N ALA A 136 3.90 15.18 -2.28
CA ALA A 136 3.03 14.10 -1.82
C ALA A 136 2.31 13.33 -2.94
N PRO A 137 1.77 13.97 -4.00
CA PRO A 137 1.11 13.24 -5.09
C PRO A 137 2.09 12.46 -5.98
N LYS A 138 3.39 12.71 -5.84
CA LYS A 138 4.45 12.05 -6.62
C LYS A 138 5.14 10.93 -5.86
N ASN A 139 4.89 10.82 -4.55
CA ASN A 139 5.48 9.82 -3.65
C ASN A 139 4.57 8.59 -3.55
N ALA A 140 5.11 7.39 -3.84
CA ALA A 140 4.35 6.13 -3.79
C ALA A 140 3.85 5.79 -2.37
N GLU A 141 4.65 6.11 -1.35
CA GLU A 141 4.33 5.82 0.05
C GLU A 141 3.07 6.59 0.53
N SER A 142 2.82 7.81 0.03
CA SER A 142 1.58 8.56 0.26
C SER A 142 0.34 7.78 -0.17
N TYR A 143 0.37 7.14 -1.33
CA TYR A 143 -0.76 6.32 -1.82
C TYR A 143 -0.95 5.07 -0.98
N ALA A 144 0.16 4.43 -0.57
CA ALA A 144 0.14 3.22 0.23
C ALA A 144 -0.47 3.45 1.62
N PHE A 145 0.03 4.43 2.36
CA PHE A 145 -0.51 4.74 3.70
C PHE A 145 -1.87 5.42 3.66
N PHE A 146 -2.19 6.23 2.65
CA PHE A 146 -3.55 6.72 2.45
C PHE A 146 -4.52 5.54 2.28
N SER A 147 -4.19 4.60 1.38
CA SER A 147 -5.05 3.45 1.09
C SER A 147 -5.22 2.53 2.28
N LYS A 148 -4.15 2.31 3.05
CA LYS A 148 -4.20 1.57 4.31
C LYS A 148 -5.07 2.28 5.34
N SER A 149 -4.89 3.59 5.52
CA SER A 149 -5.67 4.40 6.45
C SER A 149 -7.15 4.36 6.12
N VAL A 150 -7.53 4.49 4.83
CA VAL A 150 -8.92 4.34 4.41
C VAL A 150 -9.42 2.91 4.67
N TYR A 151 -8.60 1.90 4.40
CA TYR A 151 -8.98 0.50 4.58
C TYR A 151 -9.28 0.17 6.04
N LEU A 152 -8.45 0.64 6.96
CA LEU A 152 -8.56 0.41 8.40
C LEU A 152 -9.45 1.43 9.14
N GLY A 153 -9.84 2.53 8.50
CA GLY A 153 -10.66 3.58 9.13
C GLY A 153 -9.87 4.53 10.03
N CYS A 154 -8.62 4.82 9.67
CA CYS A 154 -7.70 5.67 10.44
C CYS A 154 -7.83 7.16 10.07
N ASN A 155 -7.44 8.04 11.01
CA ASN A 155 -7.58 9.49 10.86
C ASN A 155 -6.30 10.22 10.40
N GLY A 156 -5.21 9.51 10.08
CA GLY A 156 -3.98 10.14 9.59
C GLY A 156 -3.16 10.87 10.65
N GLN A 157 -3.35 10.59 11.94
CA GLN A 157 -2.61 11.24 13.02
C GLN A 157 -1.22 10.62 13.21
N PHE A 158 -0.26 11.42 13.68
CA PHE A 158 1.00 10.92 14.22
C PHE A 158 0.67 10.03 15.43
N VAL A 159 0.97 8.73 15.34
CA VAL A 159 0.90 7.87 16.51
C VAL A 159 2.10 8.23 17.40
N SER A 160 1.93 9.22 18.27
CA SER A 160 2.64 9.20 19.54
C SER A 160 2.03 8.06 20.33
N SER A 161 2.83 7.05 20.63
CA SER A 161 2.48 5.98 21.55
C SER A 161 1.85 6.57 22.83
N GLY A 162 0.53 6.43 22.95
CA GLY A 162 -0.24 6.77 24.15
C GLY A 162 -1.35 7.81 23.94
N SER A 163 -2.53 7.40 23.45
CA SER A 163 -3.83 7.70 24.08
C SER A 163 -5.01 7.08 23.32
N SER A 164 -5.63 6.11 24.00
CA SER A 164 -7.01 5.61 23.91
C SER A 164 -8.03 6.58 23.31
N TRP A 165 -8.70 6.18 22.21
CA TRP A 165 -10.14 6.45 21.97
C TRP A 165 -10.76 5.28 21.22
N GLY A 166 -11.16 4.25 21.98
CA GLY A 166 -12.19 3.32 21.55
C GLY A 166 -13.55 3.89 21.91
N SER A 167 -14.38 4.20 20.91
CA SER A 167 -15.82 4.02 21.01
C SER A 167 -16.38 3.98 19.60
N LEU A 168 -16.68 2.78 19.13
CA LEU A 168 -17.93 2.42 18.45
C LEU A 168 -17.93 0.89 18.35
N GLY A 169 -18.87 0.29 19.10
CA GLY A 169 -19.02 -1.16 19.25
C GLY A 169 -19.54 -1.85 18.00
N GLY A 170 -19.30 -3.17 17.96
CA GLY A 170 -19.86 -4.05 16.93
C GLY A 170 -19.23 -5.44 16.91
N THR A 171 -19.55 -6.23 17.94
CA THR A 171 -19.75 -7.70 17.94
C THR A 171 -18.75 -8.61 17.22
N GLY A 172 -18.03 -9.41 18.00
CA GLY A 172 -17.08 -10.41 17.51
C GLY A 172 -17.69 -11.71 16.99
N SER A 173 -16.81 -12.55 16.43
CA SER A 173 -16.92 -14.00 16.51
C SER A 173 -15.53 -14.65 16.40
N THR A 174 -15.32 -15.63 17.25
CA THR A 174 -14.09 -16.39 17.52
C THR A 174 -13.96 -17.65 16.66
N GLY A 175 -12.72 -17.98 16.26
CA GLY A 175 -12.16 -19.34 16.20
C GLY A 175 -12.36 -20.15 14.91
N ASN A 176 -11.29 -20.68 14.32
CA ASN A 176 -10.76 -21.99 14.71
C ASN A 176 -9.42 -22.32 14.02
N THR A 177 -8.68 -23.24 14.63
CA THR A 177 -7.32 -23.71 14.35
C THR A 177 -7.20 -24.77 13.24
N GLY A 178 -6.04 -24.74 12.55
CA GLY A 178 -5.25 -25.90 12.15
C GLY A 178 -5.55 -26.58 10.81
N ASN A 179 -4.56 -26.63 9.90
CA ASN A 179 -3.87 -27.89 9.54
C ASN A 179 -2.65 -27.62 8.63
N SER A 180 -1.61 -28.43 8.83
CA SER A 180 -0.33 -28.41 8.13
C SER A 180 -0.43 -29.01 6.72
N GLY A 181 0.18 -28.35 5.75
CA GLY A 181 0.39 -28.90 4.40
C GLY A 181 1.35 -28.03 3.62
N SER A 182 2.47 -28.61 3.18
CA SER A 182 3.46 -27.96 2.31
C SER A 182 2.83 -27.57 0.98
N SER A 183 2.53 -26.28 0.80
CA SER A 183 1.96 -25.73 -0.43
C SER A 183 2.78 -24.53 -0.91
N TRP A 184 3.12 -24.57 -2.19
CA TRP A 184 3.74 -23.47 -2.94
C TRP A 184 3.04 -22.15 -2.62
N TRP A 185 3.81 -21.14 -2.21
CA TRP A 185 3.28 -19.87 -1.72
C TRP A 185 2.67 -19.07 -2.88
N ASN A 186 1.34 -18.95 -2.88
CA ASN A 186 0.60 -18.10 -3.80
C ASN A 186 0.29 -16.77 -3.06
N PRO A 187 0.90 -15.64 -3.45
CA PRO A 187 0.59 -14.35 -2.82
C PRO A 187 -0.90 -14.03 -2.92
N PHE A 188 -1.60 -14.49 -3.95
CA PHE A 188 -2.98 -14.09 -4.20
C PHE A 188 -4.02 -14.74 -3.27
N THR A 189 -3.72 -15.89 -2.66
CA THR A 189 -4.67 -16.60 -1.78
C THR A 189 -4.66 -16.10 -0.33
N ASN A 190 -3.56 -15.49 0.12
CA ASN A 190 -3.44 -14.98 1.49
C ASN A 190 -3.88 -13.51 1.64
N PHE A 191 -4.03 -12.78 0.54
CA PHE A 191 -4.33 -11.35 0.59
C PHE A 191 -5.81 -10.98 0.50
N GLY A 192 -6.72 -11.93 0.27
CA GLY A 192 -8.17 -11.69 0.31
C GLY A 192 -8.56 -10.45 -0.51
N PHE A 193 -8.44 -10.55 -1.83
CA PHE A 193 -8.93 -9.53 -2.75
C PHE A 193 -10.45 -9.48 -2.79
#